data_AF-A0A9D2GWF9-F1
#
_entry.id   AF-A0A9D2GWF9-F1
#
_cell.length_a   1.000
_cell.length_b   1.000
_cell.length_c   1.000
_cell.angle_alpha   90.00
_cell.angle_beta   90.00
_cell.angle_gamma   90.00
#
_symmetry.space_group_name_H-M   'P 1'
#
loop_
_entity.id
_entity.type
_entity.pdbx_description
1 polymer ?
#
loop_
_entity_poly.entity_id
_entity_poly.type
_entity_poly.pdbx_seq_one_letter_code
_entity_poly.pdbx_strand_id
1 'polypeptide(L)'
;MEREHQGCLIGIGMVAVCGAILFVAYKWDIPFLKCVCYLLPALIGSYIGSQYFSNEEQRVKNRFSRRTWVLLIIGCLALAALLAWLLEGRLW
;
A
#
# COMPACT_ATOMS: atom_id res chain seq x y z
N MET A 1 21.59 10.73 2.34
CA MET A 1 20.84 12.00 2.23
C MET A 1 20.00 12.11 0.95
N GLU A 2 20.55 12.08 -0.27
CA GLU A 2 19.74 12.32 -1.49
C GLU A 2 18.64 11.25 -1.74
N ARG A 3 18.94 9.98 -1.45
CA ARG A 3 17.96 8.88 -1.56
C ARG A 3 16.81 8.98 -0.55
N GLU A 4 17.11 9.40 0.68
CA GLU A 4 16.10 9.52 1.74
C GLU A 4 15.11 10.65 1.41
N HIS A 5 15.61 11.75 0.83
CA HIS A 5 14.79 12.85 0.35
C HIS A 5 13.83 12.41 -0.77
N GLN A 6 14.32 11.59 -1.72
CA GLN A 6 13.48 11.00 -2.77
C GLN A 6 12.42 10.05 -2.20
N GLY A 7 12.80 9.19 -1.26
CA GLY A 7 11.85 8.29 -0.59
C GLY A 7 10.75 9.05 0.15
N CYS A 8 11.11 10.18 0.78
CA CYS A 8 10.15 11.06 1.46
C CYS A 8 9.19 11.73 0.47
N LEU A 9 9.71 12.25 -0.66
CA LEU A 9 8.89 12.87 -1.70
C LEU A 9 7.90 11.89 -2.33
N ILE A 10 8.34 10.66 -2.60
CA ILE A 10 7.51 9.56 -3.10
C ILE A 10 6.44 9.21 -2.07
N GLY A 11 6.81 9.12 -0.79
CA GLY A 11 5.87 8.88 0.31
C GLY A 11 4.77 9.93 0.38
N ILE A 12 5.12 11.22 0.32
CA ILE A 12 4.15 12.33 0.33
C ILE A 12 3.21 12.25 -0.88
N GLY A 13 3.75 12.03 -2.07
CA GLY A 13 2.93 11.86 -3.28
C GLY A 13 1.96 10.69 -3.17
N MET A 14 2.41 9.56 -2.63
CA MET A 14 1.55 8.39 -2.44
C MET A 14 0.47 8.60 -1.38
N VAL A 15 0.78 9.30 -0.28
CA VAL A 15 -0.22 9.67 0.74
C VAL A 15 -1.29 10.58 0.13
N ALA A 16 -0.90 11.55 -0.70
CA ALA A 16 -1.84 12.41 -1.40
C ALA A 16 -2.77 11.61 -2.34
N VAL A 17 -2.21 10.67 -3.11
CA VAL A 17 -2.99 9.77 -3.98
C VAL A 17 -3.93 8.88 -3.16
N CYS A 18 -3.44 8.26 -2.09
CA CYS A 18 -4.27 7.43 -1.21
C CYS A 18 -5.42 8.25 -0.60
N GLY A 19 -5.15 9.48 -0.17
CA GLY A 19 -6.17 10.40 0.36
C GLY A 19 -7.23 10.76 -0.66
N ALA A 20 -6.86 11.04 -1.91
CA ALA A 20 -7.81 11.32 -2.98
C ALA A 20 -8.69 10.10 -3.30
N ILE A 21 -8.12 8.89 -3.34
CA ILE A 21 -8.88 7.65 -3.58
C ILE A 21 -9.80 7.36 -2.40
N LEU A 22 -9.35 7.58 -1.15
CA LEU A 22 -10.18 7.49 0.05
C LEU A 22 -11.37 8.44 -0.01
N PHE A 23 -11.15 9.68 -0.44
CA PHE A 23 -12.23 10.66 -0.58
C PHE A 23 -13.29 10.20 -1.60
N VAL A 24 -12.86 9.64 -2.74
CA VAL A 24 -13.78 9.05 -3.73
C VAL A 24 -14.49 7.83 -3.15
N ALA A 25 -13.77 6.96 -2.42
CA ALA A 25 -14.32 5.77 -1.78
C ALA A 25 -15.40 6.09 -0.75
N TYR A 26 -15.21 7.15 0.04
CA TYR A 26 -16.23 7.65 0.96
C TYR A 26 -17.40 8.29 0.21
N LYS A 27 -17.14 9.04 -0.86
CA LYS A 27 -18.19 9.70 -1.62
C LYS A 27 -19.10 8.72 -2.37
N TRP A 28 -18.55 7.61 -2.85
CA TRP A 28 -19.28 6.57 -3.58
C TRP A 28 -19.68 5.38 -2.71
N ASP A 29 -19.38 5.45 -1.41
CA ASP A 29 -19.62 4.40 -0.42
C ASP A 29 -19.14 3.00 -0.86
N ILE A 30 -17.93 2.93 -1.42
CA ILE A 30 -17.36 1.67 -1.93
C ILE A 30 -16.50 1.02 -0.82
N PRO A 31 -16.99 -0.01 -0.10
CA PRO A 31 -16.25 -0.69 0.97
C PRO A 31 -14.88 -1.18 0.55
N PHE A 32 -14.83 -1.81 -0.63
CA PHE A 32 -13.62 -2.38 -1.16
C PHE A 32 -12.52 -1.34 -1.32
N LEU A 33 -12.87 -0.17 -1.84
CA LEU A 33 -11.93 0.91 -2.11
C LEU A 33 -11.43 1.54 -0.79
N LYS A 34 -12.28 1.61 0.24
CA LYS A 34 -11.89 2.01 1.61
C LYS A 34 -10.85 1.03 2.17
N CYS A 35 -11.12 -0.27 2.14
CA CYS A 35 -10.21 -1.30 2.66
C CYS A 35 -8.86 -1.34 1.93
N VAL A 36 -8.88 -1.24 0.60
CA VAL A 36 -7.65 -1.19 -0.22
C VAL A 36 -6.82 0.04 0.14
N CYS A 37 -7.44 1.21 0.33
CA CYS A 37 -6.73 2.43 0.72
C CYS A 37 -6.14 2.38 2.13
N TYR A 38 -6.65 1.55 3.04
CA TYR A 38 -6.03 1.33 4.35
C TYR A 38 -4.82 0.40 4.29
N LEU A 39 -4.87 -0.62 3.42
CA LEU A 39 -3.83 -1.64 3.35
C LEU A 39 -2.64 -1.25 2.43
N LEU A 40 -2.90 -0.49 1.37
CA LEU A 40 -1.87 -0.04 0.43
C LEU A 40 -0.76 0.79 1.11
N PRO A 41 -1.06 1.80 1.97
CA PRO A 41 -0.03 2.59 2.64
C PRO A 41 0.91 1.75 3.51
N ALA A 42 0.43 0.66 4.11
CA ALA A 42 1.27 -0.22 4.94
C ALA A 42 2.29 -0.99 4.09
N LEU A 43 1.89 -1.49 2.93
CA LEU A 43 2.77 -2.15 1.96
C LEU A 43 3.77 -1.17 1.34
N ILE A 44 3.28 0.01 0.95
CA ILE A 44 4.06 1.10 0.38
C ILE A 44 5.10 1.59 1.38
N GLY A 45 4.70 1.82 2.63
CA GLY A 45 5.60 2.25 3.70
C GLY A 45 6.70 1.23 3.96
N SER A 46 6.35 -0.07 3.94
CA SER A 46 7.33 -1.14 4.04
C SER A 46 8.26 -1.21 2.82
N TYR A 47 7.74 -0.96 1.61
CA TYR A 47 8.56 -0.87 0.39
C TYR A 47 9.54 0.31 0.45
N ILE A 48 9.04 1.51 0.74
CA ILE A 48 9.85 2.73 0.79
C ILE A 48 10.85 2.65 1.95
N GLY A 49 10.45 2.12 3.11
CA GLY A 49 11.35 1.91 4.24
C GLY A 49 12.45 0.88 3.93
N SER A 50 12.09 -0.25 3.30
CA SER A 50 13.07 -1.28 2.91
C SER A 50 14.00 -0.82 1.78
N GLN A 51 13.54 0.06 0.90
CA GLN A 51 14.31 0.52 -0.24
C GLN A 51 15.10 1.79 0.07
N TYR A 52 14.55 2.79 0.74
CA TYR A 52 15.21 4.10 0.90
C TYR A 52 15.86 4.31 2.27
N PHE A 53 15.37 3.65 3.33
CA PHE A 53 15.86 3.82 4.71
C PHE A 53 16.65 2.63 5.26
N SER A 54 16.69 1.49 4.57
CA SER A 54 17.40 0.30 5.06
C SER A 54 18.84 0.19 4.56
N ASN A 55 19.72 -0.30 5.44
CA ASN A 55 21.13 -0.59 5.15
C ASN A 55 21.31 -1.53 3.96
N GLU A 56 22.44 -1.46 3.25
CA GLU A 56 22.70 -2.25 2.03
C GLU A 56 22.58 -3.77 2.25
N GLU A 57 23.03 -4.27 3.40
CA GLU A 57 22.90 -5.68 3.80
C GLU A 57 21.43 -6.11 3.96
N GLN A 58 20.63 -5.25 4.58
CA GLN A 58 19.19 -5.45 4.75
C GLN A 58 18.47 -5.37 3.40
N ARG A 59 18.89 -4.48 2.49
CA ARG A 59 18.36 -4.34 1.13
C ARG A 59 18.57 -5.59 0.27
N VAL A 60 19.73 -6.24 0.41
CA VAL A 60 20.03 -7.49 -0.30
C VAL A 60 19.21 -8.65 0.28
N LYS A 61 19.13 -8.74 1.61
CA LYS A 61 18.34 -9.77 2.31
C LYS A 61 16.84 -9.62 2.07
N ASN A 62 16.35 -8.38 2.00
CA ASN A 62 14.95 -8.02 1.81
C ASN A 62 14.62 -7.71 0.34
N ARG A 63 15.49 -8.11 -0.60
CA ARG A 63 15.22 -8.05 -2.04
C ARG A 63 14.18 -9.12 -2.37
N PHE A 64 12.94 -8.85 -1.98
CA PHE A 64 11.80 -9.65 -2.36
C PHE A 64 11.71 -9.71 -3.88
N SER A 65 11.63 -10.93 -4.40
CA SER A 65 11.45 -11.18 -5.83
C SER A 65 10.18 -10.46 -6.31
N ARG A 66 10.16 -9.98 -7.56
CA ARG A 66 8.95 -9.37 -8.16
C ARG A 66 7.71 -10.23 -7.95
N ARG A 67 7.87 -11.56 -8.00
CA ARG A 67 6.78 -12.51 -7.74
C ARG A 67 6.21 -12.39 -6.33
N THR A 68 7.06 -12.19 -5.31
CA THR A 68 6.61 -12.00 -3.93
C THR A 68 5.86 -10.68 -3.76
N TRP A 69 6.31 -9.60 -4.40
CA TRP A 69 5.57 -8.33 -4.43
C TRP A 69 4.20 -8.47 -5.10
N VAL A 70 4.13 -9.18 -6.22
CA VAL A 70 2.86 -9.46 -6.90
C VAL A 70 1.94 -10.31 -6.01
N LEU A 71 2.47 -11.34 -5.35
CA LEU A 71 1.69 -12.15 -4.40
C LEU A 71 1.21 -11.35 -3.19
N LEU A 72 2.03 -10.43 -2.67
CA LEU A 72 1.63 -9.53 -1.59
C LEU A 72 0.51 -8.59 -2.03
N ILE A 73 0.59 -8.02 -3.24
CA ILE A 73 -0.46 -7.16 -3.80
C ILE A 73 -1.75 -7.97 -3.99
N ILE A 74 -1.67 -9.18 -4.56
CA ILE A 74 -2.83 -10.06 -4.75
C ILE A 74 -3.44 -10.44 -3.40
N GLY A 75 -2.61 -10.84 -2.43
CA GLY A 75 -3.05 -11.16 -1.08
C GLY A 75 -3.71 -9.98 -0.40
N CYS A 76 -3.18 -8.78 -0.59
CA CYS A 76 -3.74 -7.54 -0.06
C CYS A 76 -5.09 -7.19 -0.68
N LEU A 77 -5.24 -7.34 -2.00
CA LEU A 77 -6.52 -7.17 -2.69
C LEU A 77 -7.55 -8.22 -2.25
N ALA A 78 -7.14 -9.48 -2.12
CA ALA A 78 -8.00 -10.55 -1.64
C ALA A 78 -8.44 -10.31 -0.18
N LEU A 79 -7.53 -9.84 0.68
CA LEU A 79 -7.84 -9.47 2.06
C LEU A 79 -8.80 -8.28 2.12
N ALA A 80 -8.60 -7.28 1.26
CA ALA A 80 -9.49 -6.13 1.17
C ALA A 80 -10.89 -6.52 0.67
N ALA A 81 -10.98 -7.45 -0.28
CA ALA A 81 -12.26 -8.01 -0.74
C ALA A 81 -12.96 -8.79 0.36
N LEU A 82 -12.22 -9.61 1.12
CA LEU A 82 -12.74 -10.32 2.29
C LEU A 82 -13.23 -9.34 3.36
N LEU A 83 -12.45 -8.33 3.72
CA LEU A 83 -12.81 -7.32 4.71
C LEU A 83 -14.05 -6.53 4.29
N ALA A 84 -14.11 -6.08 3.03
CA ALA A 84 -15.28 -5.42 2.46
C ALA A 84 -16.53 -6.30 2.56
N TRP A 85 -16.42 -7.57 2.17
CA TRP A 85 -17.50 -8.54 2.26
C TRP A 85 -17.94 -8.81 3.71
N LEU A 86 -16.99 -8.90 4.65
CA LEU A 86 -17.26 -9.28 6.04
C LEU A 86 -17.81 -8.10 6.86
N LEU A 87 -17.38 -6.86 6.58
CA LEU A 87 -17.81 -5.66 7.29
C LEU A 87 -19.12 -5.08 6.76
N GLU A 88 -19.31 -5.05 5.43
CA GLU A 88 -20.45 -4.36 4.81
C GLU A 88 -21.38 -5.32 4.05
N GLY A 89 -21.04 -6.61 3.90
CA GLY A 89 -21.88 -7.59 3.19
C GLY A 89 -21.99 -7.34 1.68
N ARG A 90 -21.27 -6.34 1.17
CA ARG A 90 -21.27 -5.85 -0.21
C ARG A 90 -19.87 -5.41 -0.58
N LEU A 91 -19.52 -5.55 -1.86
CA LEU A 91 -18.23 -5.10 -2.41
C LEU A 91 -18.30 -3.69 -3.02
N TRP A 92 -19.49 -3.26 -3.42
CA TRP A 92 -19.83 -1.99 -4.07
C TRP A 92 -21.17 -1.48 -3.53
#